data_AF-D7C6Y9-F1
#
_entry.id   AF-D7C6Y9-F1
#
_cell.length_a   1.000
_cell.length_b   1.000
_cell.length_c   1.000
_cell.angle_alpha   90.00
_cell.angle_beta   90.00
_cell.angle_gamma   90.00
#
_symmetry.space_group_name_H-M   'P 1'
#
loop_
_entity.id
_entity.type
_entity.pdbx_description
1 polymer ?
#
loop_
_entity_poly.entity_id
_entity_poly.type
_entity_poly.pdbx_seq_one_letter_code
_entity_poly.pdbx_strand_id
1 'polypeptide(L)'
;MNSLGQIYRYTGHDSNPWIGIPGKGVDMGVPADGTVWHVNSGGGIYRYTGDQGSADWVAVSGGLPRISVGSRTHVWGVNSLGQIYRYTGHDSNPWIGIPGKAVDIGGAADGTVWHVKSDGAIYRYTGDQPS
;
A
#
# COMPACT_ATOMS: atom_id res chain seq x y z
N MET A 1 -5.99 -0.71 -11.54
CA MET A 1 -4.89 -0.87 -12.52
C MET A 1 -5.28 -1.92 -13.55
N ASN A 2 -4.66 -1.92 -14.74
CA ASN A 2 -4.82 -3.01 -15.71
C ASN A 2 -3.60 -3.95 -15.71
N SER A 3 -3.61 -4.99 -16.56
CA SER A 3 -2.53 -5.98 -16.65
C SER A 3 -1.18 -5.42 -17.16
N LEU A 4 -1.19 -4.24 -17.79
CA LEU A 4 0.03 -3.52 -18.19
C LEU A 4 0.57 -2.61 -17.07
N GLY A 5 -0.09 -2.63 -15.90
CA GLY A 5 0.23 -1.81 -14.73
C GLY A 5 -0.26 -0.38 -14.82
N GLN A 6 -1.00 0.01 -15.86
CA GLN A 6 -1.50 1.38 -16.00
C GLN A 6 -2.49 1.69 -14.86
N ILE A 7 -2.34 2.87 -14.27
CA ILE A 7 -3.13 3.32 -13.12
C ILE A 7 -4.32 4.14 -13.63
N TYR A 8 -5.49 3.88 -13.03
CA TYR A 8 -6.73 4.57 -13.36
C TYR A 8 -7.44 4.98 -12.08
N ARG A 9 -8.10 6.14 -12.12
CA ARG A 9 -9.00 6.62 -11.07
C ARG A 9 -10.44 6.60 -11.57
N TYR A 10 -11.36 6.14 -10.74
CA TYR A 10 -12.79 6.18 -11.05
C TYR A 10 -13.28 7.64 -11.12
N THR A 11 -14.04 7.98 -12.15
CA THR A 11 -14.52 9.34 -12.39
C THR A 11 -15.79 9.71 -11.64
N GLY A 12 -16.50 8.73 -11.07
CA GLY A 12 -17.86 8.93 -10.56
C GLY A 12 -18.96 8.75 -11.61
N HIS A 13 -18.61 8.40 -12.86
CA HIS A 13 -19.55 8.28 -13.97
C HIS A 13 -19.37 6.98 -14.74
N ASP A 14 -20.34 6.07 -14.66
CA ASP A 14 -20.23 4.75 -15.30
C ASP A 14 -20.18 4.77 -16.83
N SER A 15 -20.66 5.85 -17.47
CA SER A 15 -20.58 6.02 -18.93
C SER A 15 -19.19 6.43 -19.42
N ASN A 16 -18.34 6.96 -18.54
CA ASN A 16 -16.93 7.25 -18.80
C ASN A 16 -16.12 7.03 -17.51
N PRO A 17 -15.95 5.77 -17.09
CA PRO A 17 -15.64 5.44 -15.70
C PRO A 17 -14.22 5.71 -15.27
N TRP A 18 -13.27 5.86 -16.20
CA TRP A 18 -11.84 5.86 -15.84
C TRP A 18 -11.08 7.02 -16.47
N ILE A 19 -10.29 7.71 -15.65
CA ILE A 19 -9.22 8.59 -16.10
C ILE A 19 -7.87 7.96 -15.81
N GLY A 20 -6.94 8.06 -16.76
CA GLY A 20 -5.58 7.57 -16.60
C GLY A 20 -4.77 8.46 -15.66
N ILE A 21 -4.04 7.84 -14.74
CA ILE A 21 -3.08 8.52 -13.85
C ILE A 21 -1.67 8.10 -14.29
N PRO A 22 -0.74 9.03 -14.53
CA PRO A 22 0.64 8.70 -14.88
C PRO A 22 1.26 7.73 -13.86
N GLY A 23 2.05 6.77 -14.32
CA GLY A 23 2.68 5.76 -13.47
C GLY A 23 2.33 4.32 -13.85
N LYS A 24 3.05 3.37 -13.24
CA LYS A 24 2.82 1.94 -13.40
C LYS A 24 2.92 1.23 -12.06
N GLY A 25 1.88 0.50 -11.68
CA GLY A 25 1.83 -0.27 -10.44
C GLY A 25 1.50 -1.74 -10.67
N VAL A 26 1.84 -2.57 -9.68
CA VAL A 26 1.45 -3.98 -9.60
C VAL A 26 0.54 -4.25 -8.41
N ASP A 27 0.57 -3.38 -7.39
CA ASP A 27 -0.33 -3.42 -6.24
C ASP A 27 -0.54 -1.98 -5.70
N MET A 28 -1.69 -1.73 -5.08
CA MET A 28 -2.09 -0.39 -4.62
C MET A 28 -3.11 -0.43 -3.49
N GLY A 29 -3.05 0.56 -2.59
CA GLY A 29 -4.05 0.78 -1.54
C GLY A 29 -4.69 2.16 -1.64
N VAL A 30 -6.02 2.21 -1.51
CA VAL A 30 -6.85 3.41 -1.67
C VAL A 30 -7.94 3.45 -0.58
N PRO A 31 -7.62 3.86 0.65
CA PRO A 31 -8.60 4.07 1.72
C PRO A 31 -9.52 5.28 1.48
N ALA A 32 -10.56 5.38 2.32
CA ALA A 32 -11.56 6.44 2.25
C ALA A 32 -11.02 7.86 2.52
N ASP A 33 -9.89 7.99 3.21
CA ASP A 33 -9.29 9.30 3.55
C ASP A 33 -8.55 9.96 2.37
N GLY A 34 -8.56 9.33 1.19
CA GLY A 34 -7.90 9.83 -0.01
C GLY A 34 -6.40 9.55 -0.07
N THR A 35 -5.81 8.94 0.97
CA THR A 35 -4.42 8.46 0.91
C THR A 35 -4.32 7.41 -0.20
N VAL A 36 -3.30 7.49 -1.05
CA VAL A 36 -3.04 6.47 -2.06
C VAL A 36 -1.57 6.11 -2.08
N TRP A 37 -1.30 4.81 -2.08
CA TRP A 37 0.02 4.28 -2.36
C TRP A 37 -0.06 3.22 -3.45
N HIS A 38 1.00 3.11 -4.24
CA HIS A 38 1.20 1.98 -5.12
C HIS A 38 2.64 1.49 -5.04
N VAL A 39 2.84 0.25 -5.47
CA VAL A 39 4.16 -0.34 -5.71
C VAL A 39 4.28 -0.78 -7.16
N ASN A 40 5.47 -0.69 -7.73
CA ASN A 40 5.73 -1.09 -9.11
C ASN A 40 6.43 -2.47 -9.20
N SER A 41 6.59 -2.98 -10.43
CA SER A 41 7.20 -4.30 -10.66
C SER A 41 8.68 -4.40 -10.26
N GLY A 42 9.37 -3.27 -10.11
CA GLY A 42 10.73 -3.19 -9.59
C GLY A 42 10.79 -3.11 -8.05
N GLY A 43 9.65 -3.15 -7.37
CA GLY A 43 9.53 -2.98 -5.92
C GLY A 43 9.54 -1.52 -5.45
N GLY A 44 9.60 -0.55 -6.36
CA GLY A 44 9.55 0.87 -6.02
C GLY A 44 8.20 1.23 -5.39
N ILE A 45 8.24 2.09 -4.36
CA ILE A 45 7.09 2.46 -3.55
C ILE A 45 6.77 3.93 -3.77
N TYR A 46 5.49 4.25 -4.01
CA TYR A 46 5.07 5.59 -4.38
C TYR A 46 3.82 6.00 -3.61
N ARG A 47 3.86 7.19 -3.02
CA ARG A 47 2.69 7.84 -2.40
C ARG A 47 2.15 8.91 -3.35
N TYR A 48 0.84 8.92 -3.55
CA TYR A 48 0.18 9.89 -4.43
C TYR A 48 0.19 11.29 -3.82
N THR A 49 0.46 12.30 -4.65
CA THR A 49 0.45 13.73 -4.31
C THR A 49 -0.20 14.58 -5.39
N GLY A 50 -0.82 13.97 -6.41
CA GLY A 50 -1.33 14.69 -7.60
C GLY A 50 -2.49 15.65 -7.34
N ASP A 51 -3.11 15.59 -6.17
CA ASP A 51 -4.10 16.56 -5.69
C ASP A 51 -3.48 17.72 -4.87
N GLN A 52 -2.17 17.68 -4.63
CA GLN A 52 -1.45 18.54 -3.68
C GLN A 52 -0.21 19.24 -4.29
N GLY A 53 0.10 19.08 -5.58
CA GLY A 53 1.29 19.67 -6.18
C GLY A 53 1.47 19.43 -7.68
N SER A 54 2.70 19.60 -8.17
CA SER A 54 3.07 19.48 -9.59
C SER A 54 3.44 18.07 -10.04
N ALA A 55 3.63 17.14 -9.10
CA ALA A 55 3.96 15.74 -9.37
C ALA A 55 2.88 14.81 -8.80
N ASP A 56 2.48 13.81 -9.60
CA ASP A 56 1.44 12.85 -9.20
C ASP A 56 1.89 11.91 -8.09
N TRP A 57 3.20 11.61 -8.02
CA TRP A 57 3.77 10.62 -7.11
C TRP A 57 5.08 11.09 -6.48
N VAL A 58 5.23 10.79 -5.20
CA VAL A 58 6.50 10.87 -4.47
C VAL A 58 7.02 9.46 -4.22
N ALA A 59 8.28 9.21 -4.59
CA ALA A 59 8.94 7.95 -4.29
C ALA A 59 9.32 7.89 -2.80
N VAL A 60 9.03 6.77 -2.17
CA VAL A 60 9.40 6.46 -0.79
C VAL A 60 10.43 5.33 -0.80
N SER A 61 11.53 5.50 -0.08
CA SER A 61 12.61 4.52 -0.07
C SER A 61 12.16 3.17 0.50
N GLY A 62 12.70 2.08 -0.05
CA GLY A 62 12.32 0.71 0.33
C GLY A 62 12.11 -0.19 -0.89
N GLY A 63 11.54 -1.37 -0.65
CA GLY A 63 11.25 -2.36 -1.69
C GLY A 63 10.09 -3.29 -1.30
N LEU A 64 8.91 -3.08 -1.89
CA LEU A 64 7.71 -3.84 -1.58
C LEU A 64 6.99 -4.25 -2.88
N PRO A 65 6.67 -5.54 -3.11
CA PRO A 65 5.73 -5.96 -4.15
C PRO A 65 4.26 -6.03 -3.67
N ARG A 66 4.00 -5.85 -2.37
CA ARG A 66 2.66 -5.84 -1.76
C ARG A 66 2.49 -4.67 -0.81
N ILE A 67 1.37 -3.96 -0.90
CA ILE A 67 1.07 -2.81 -0.06
C ILE A 67 -0.42 -2.74 0.29
N SER A 68 -0.70 -2.45 1.56
CA SER A 68 -2.05 -2.15 2.03
C SER A 68 -2.07 -0.82 2.75
N VAL A 69 -3.12 -0.04 2.48
CA VAL A 69 -3.30 1.30 3.03
C VAL A 69 -4.70 1.33 3.65
N GLY A 70 -4.76 1.40 4.99
CA GLY A 70 -6.02 1.57 5.73
C GLY A 70 -6.34 3.04 5.99
N SER A 71 -5.30 3.87 6.15
CA SER A 71 -5.37 5.33 6.29
C SER A 71 -3.96 5.92 6.15
N ARG A 72 -3.83 7.25 6.21
CA ARG A 72 -2.54 7.96 6.26
C ARG A 72 -1.58 7.43 7.32
N THR A 73 -2.11 6.97 8.45
CA THR A 73 -1.33 6.47 9.61
C THR A 73 -1.28 4.95 9.71
N HIS A 74 -1.96 4.25 8.80
CA HIS A 74 -2.02 2.78 8.74
C HIS A 74 -1.64 2.30 7.34
N VAL A 75 -0.34 2.24 7.08
CA VAL A 75 0.21 1.70 5.84
C VAL A 75 1.13 0.54 6.17
N TRP A 76 0.92 -0.57 5.48
CA TRP A 76 1.61 -1.83 5.69
C TRP A 76 2.06 -2.40 4.36
N GLY A 77 3.10 -3.22 4.38
CA GLY A 77 3.53 -3.92 3.19
C GLY A 77 4.38 -5.13 3.50
N VAL A 78 4.58 -5.94 2.48
CA VAL A 78 5.39 -7.15 2.54
C VAL A 78 6.43 -7.07 1.43
N ASN A 79 7.69 -7.34 1.76
CA ASN A 79 8.76 -7.38 0.75
C ASN A 79 8.83 -8.74 0.03
N SER A 80 9.69 -8.86 -0.98
CA SER A 80 9.87 -10.11 -1.75
C SER A 80 10.40 -11.30 -0.94
N LEU A 81 10.97 -11.06 0.26
CA LEU A 81 11.41 -12.08 1.21
C LEU A 81 10.32 -12.44 2.23
N GLY A 82 9.11 -11.93 2.05
CA GLY A 82 7.97 -12.11 2.95
C GLY A 82 8.08 -11.36 4.27
N GLN A 83 9.05 -10.45 4.44
CA GLN A 83 9.18 -9.64 5.66
C GLN A 83 8.11 -8.56 5.70
N ILE A 84 7.52 -8.35 6.88
CA ILE A 84 6.40 -7.43 7.09
C ILE A 84 6.95 -6.08 7.56
N TYR A 85 6.41 -5.00 6.99
CA TYR A 85 6.77 -3.63 7.34
C TYR A 85 5.54 -2.78 7.60
N ARG A 86 5.65 -1.87 8.56
CA ARG A 86 4.69 -0.79 8.82
C ARG A 86 5.34 0.55 8.49
N TYR A 87 4.60 1.45 7.86
CA TYR A 87 5.06 2.81 7.60
C TYR A 87 5.19 3.60 8.92
N THR A 88 6.27 4.34 9.08
CA THR A 88 6.59 5.09 10.31
C THR A 88 5.89 6.45 10.39
N GLY A 89 5.37 6.95 9.28
CA GLY A 89 4.93 8.34 9.16
C GLY A 89 5.98 9.29 8.60
N HIS A 90 7.24 8.84 8.43
CA HIS A 90 8.36 9.69 8.03
C HIS A 90 9.14 9.13 6.84
N ASP A 91 9.10 9.82 5.68
CA ASP A 91 9.78 9.36 4.45
C ASP A 91 11.31 9.21 4.57
N SER A 92 11.95 9.91 5.52
CA SER A 92 13.40 9.81 5.78
C SER A 92 13.80 8.49 6.46
N ASN A 93 12.87 7.84 7.16
CA ASN A 93 13.04 6.51 7.73
C ASN A 93 11.69 5.77 7.68
N PRO A 94 11.25 5.33 6.48
CA PRO A 94 9.85 5.10 6.21
C PRO A 94 9.29 3.81 6.79
N TRP A 95 10.12 2.80 7.09
CA TRP A 95 9.61 1.47 7.43
C TRP A 95 10.19 0.97 8.74
N ILE A 96 9.32 0.42 9.58
CA ILE A 96 9.70 -0.42 10.73
C ILE A 96 9.34 -1.87 10.42
N GLY A 97 10.30 -2.78 10.65
CA GLY A 97 10.10 -4.21 10.47
C GLY A 97 9.26 -4.79 11.60
N ILE A 98 8.26 -5.60 11.24
CA ILE A 98 7.38 -6.29 12.18
C ILE A 98 7.70 -7.79 12.12
N PRO A 99 7.94 -8.46 13.26
CA PRO A 99 8.23 -9.89 13.29
C PRO A 99 7.10 -10.71 12.64
N GLY A 100 7.48 -11.61 11.74
CA GLY A 100 6.54 -12.46 11.01
C GLY A 100 6.95 -12.66 9.55
N LYS A 101 6.16 -13.49 8.86
CA LYS A 101 6.27 -13.71 7.42
C LYS A 101 4.89 -13.67 6.80
N ALA A 102 4.77 -13.08 5.63
CA ALA A 102 3.52 -13.00 4.87
C ALA A 102 3.78 -13.13 3.38
N VAL A 103 2.74 -13.48 2.62
CA VAL A 103 2.69 -13.32 1.15
C VAL A 103 1.75 -12.20 0.74
N ASP A 104 0.84 -11.80 1.62
CA ASP A 104 -0.02 -10.63 1.46
C ASP A 104 -0.49 -10.10 2.82
N ILE A 105 -0.88 -8.83 2.86
CA ILE A 105 -1.29 -8.13 4.08
C ILE A 105 -2.44 -7.17 3.80
N GLY A 106 -3.39 -7.08 4.73
CA GLY A 106 -4.51 -6.13 4.71
C GLY A 106 -4.58 -5.36 6.01
N GLY A 107 -4.68 -4.03 5.92
CA GLY A 107 -4.84 -3.11 7.04
C GLY A 107 -6.05 -2.20 6.83
N ALA A 108 -6.88 -2.06 7.86
CA ALA A 108 -8.08 -1.22 7.86
C ALA A 108 -7.84 0.12 8.56
N ALA A 109 -8.74 1.07 8.35
CA ALA A 109 -8.66 2.42 8.92
C ALA A 109 -8.72 2.43 10.46
N ASP A 110 -9.36 1.43 11.07
CA ASP A 110 -9.52 1.27 12.52
C ASP A 110 -8.28 0.66 13.21
N GLY A 111 -7.21 0.40 12.45
CA GLY A 111 -5.98 -0.23 12.94
C GLY A 111 -5.99 -1.75 12.88
N THR A 112 -7.10 -2.39 12.49
CA THR A 112 -7.14 -3.84 12.29
C THR A 112 -6.20 -4.25 11.16
N VAL A 113 -5.33 -5.24 11.41
CA VAL A 113 -4.42 -5.79 10.39
C VAL A 113 -4.48 -7.31 10.38
N TRP A 114 -4.56 -7.87 9.18
CA TRP A 114 -4.52 -9.30 8.89
C TRP A 114 -3.42 -9.60 7.87
N HIS A 115 -2.79 -10.76 7.98
CA HIS A 115 -1.86 -11.23 6.96
C HIS A 115 -2.06 -12.72 6.69
N VAL A 116 -1.64 -13.14 5.49
CA VAL A 116 -1.65 -14.54 5.06
C VAL A 116 -0.23 -15.01 4.78
N LYS A 117 0.08 -16.24 5.16
CA LYS A 117 1.36 -16.90 4.89
C LYS A 117 1.32 -17.70 3.59
N SER A 118 2.49 -18.14 3.13
CA SER A 118 2.64 -18.96 1.92
C SER A 118 1.97 -20.34 2.02
N ASP A 119 1.75 -20.84 3.24
CA ASP A 119 1.02 -22.08 3.54
C ASP A 119 -0.50 -21.87 3.64
N GLY A 120 -0.98 -20.63 3.41
CA GLY A 120 -2.39 -20.26 3.50
C GLY A 120 -2.88 -19.96 4.92
N ALA A 121 -2.03 -20.06 5.95
CA ALA A 121 -2.42 -19.71 7.30
C ALA A 121 -2.69 -18.19 7.43
N ILE A 122 -3.75 -17.85 8.16
CA ILE A 122 -4.29 -16.49 8.30
C ILE A 122 -4.06 -16.02 9.74
N TYR A 123 -3.54 -14.82 9.91
CA TYR A 123 -3.19 -14.24 11.21
C TYR A 123 -3.71 -12.82 11.34
N ARG A 124 -4.15 -12.47 12.54
CA ARG A 124 -4.45 -11.09 12.94
C ARG A 124 -3.29 -10.52 13.75
N TYR A 125 -2.91 -9.28 13.46
CA TYR A 125 -1.95 -8.55 14.28
C TYR A 125 -2.58 -8.11 15.60
N THR A 126 -1.84 -8.26 16.71
CA THR A 126 -2.28 -7.89 18.07
C THR A 126 -1.26 -7.03 18.81
N GLY A 127 -0.20 -6.57 18.14
CA GLY A 127 0.95 -5.93 18.81
C GLY A 127 0.68 -4.53 19.36
N ASP A 128 -0.47 -3.93 19.06
CA ASP A 128 -0.95 -2.65 19.57
C ASP A 128 -2.16 -2.78 20.52
N GLN A 129 -2.62 -4.00 20.79
CA GLN A 129 -3.68 -4.26 21.74
C GLN A 129 -3.10 -4.32 23.16
N PRO A 130 -3.80 -3.76 24.18
CA PRO A 130 -3.42 -3.99 25.56
C PRO A 130 -3.45 -5.50 25.85
N SER A 131 -2.38 -6.00 26.46
CA SER A 131 -2.24 -7.39 26.94
C SER A 131 -3.21 -7.71 28.06
#